data_AF-A0A4R9VC59-F1
#
_entry.id   AF-A0A4R9VC59-F1
#
_cell.length_a   1.000
_cell.length_b   1.000
_cell.length_c   1.000
_cell.angle_alpha   90.00
_cell.angle_beta   90.00
_cell.angle_gamma   90.00
#
_symmetry.space_group_name_H-M   'P 1'
#
loop_
_entity.id
_entity.type
_entity.pdbx_description
1 polymer ?
#
loop_
_entity_poly.entity_id
_entity_poly.type
_entity_poly.pdbx_seq_one_letter_code
_entity_poly.pdbx_strand_id
1 'polypeptide(L)'
;SDYHIYKNKIFANNTLTPSEFDKFSRIYDILTEDLEMPNAIIFLDADLEVLKKRIALRNRSFEHQIEDDYLLNLKRDYNAYYRSLKADGKSVIR
;
A
#
# COMPACT_ATOMS: atom_id res chain seq x y z
N SER A 1 -1.41 15.68 1.04
CA SER A 1 -0.92 14.36 1.47
C SER A 1 -1.99 13.35 1.11
N ASP A 2 -1.68 12.43 0.21
CA ASP A 2 -2.55 11.36 -0.33
C ASP A 2 -2.50 10.09 0.55
N TYR A 3 -2.55 10.29 1.87
CA TYR A 3 -2.29 9.24 2.83
C TYR A 3 -3.58 8.67 3.40
N HIS A 4 -3.83 7.39 3.16
CA HIS A 4 -4.81 6.60 3.90
C HIS A 4 -4.08 5.64 4.84
N ILE A 5 -4.57 5.50 6.07
CA ILE A 5 -3.93 4.69 7.11
C ILE A 5 -3.69 3.22 6.72
N TYR A 6 -4.49 2.63 5.81
CA TYR A 6 -4.30 1.25 5.32
C TYR A 6 -3.04 1.03 4.52
N LYS A 7 -2.46 2.12 3.98
CA LYS A 7 -1.14 2.10 3.37
C LYS A 7 -0.13 1.45 4.32
N ASN A 8 -0.11 1.82 5.59
CA ASN A 8 0.88 1.29 6.53
C ASN A 8 0.84 -0.23 6.68
N LYS A 9 -0.35 -0.83 6.68
CA LYS A 9 -0.49 -2.29 6.80
C LYS A 9 0.10 -3.01 5.59
N ILE A 10 -0.07 -2.46 4.39
CA ILE A 10 0.53 -2.99 3.15
C ILE A 10 2.07 -2.90 3.19
N PHE A 11 2.61 -1.76 3.61
CA PHE A 11 4.07 -1.59 3.72
C PHE A 11 4.68 -2.46 4.83
N ALA A 12 4.02 -2.54 5.98
CA ALA A 12 4.44 -3.37 7.09
C ALA A 12 4.55 -4.85 6.70
N ASN A 13 3.62 -5.34 5.88
CA ASN A 13 3.65 -6.72 5.37
C ASN A 13 4.90 -7.02 4.51
N ASN A 14 5.45 -6.01 3.83
CA ASN A 14 6.64 -6.17 2.99
C ASN A 14 7.95 -6.02 3.78
N THR A 15 7.95 -5.24 4.86
CA THR A 15 9.17 -4.86 5.58
C THR A 15 9.39 -5.68 6.86
N LEU A 16 8.33 -6.14 7.51
CA LEU A 16 8.40 -6.81 8.81
C LEU A 16 8.45 -8.33 8.68
N THR A 17 9.13 -8.98 9.63
CA THR A 17 9.01 -10.44 9.78
C THR A 17 7.59 -10.82 10.19
N PRO A 18 7.16 -12.08 10.00
CA PRO A 18 5.81 -12.51 10.39
C PRO A 18 5.45 -12.22 11.86
N SER A 19 6.41 -12.37 12.77
CA SER A 19 6.21 -12.09 14.22
C SER A 19 6.06 -10.61 14.52
N GLU A 20 6.84 -9.76 13.84
CA GLU A 20 6.73 -8.31 13.97
C GLU A 20 5.45 -7.79 13.33
N PHE A 21 5.06 -8.36 12.19
CA PHE A 21 3.83 -8.02 11.49
C PHE A 21 2.58 -8.36 12.32
N ASP A 22 2.57 -9.49 13.04
CA ASP A 22 1.47 -9.83 13.95
C ASP A 22 1.32 -8.77 15.07
N LYS A 23 2.43 -8.40 15.71
CA LYS A 23 2.44 -7.35 16.74
C LYS A 23 1.98 -6.00 16.18
N PHE A 24 2.51 -5.62 15.03
CA PHE A 24 2.12 -4.40 14.33
C PHE A 24 0.61 -4.41 14.03
N SER A 25 0.08 -5.51 13.49
CA SER A 25 -1.31 -5.62 13.08
C SER A 25 -2.27 -5.48 14.25
N ARG A 26 -1.96 -6.06 15.42
CA ARG A 26 -2.80 -5.91 16.62
C ARG A 26 -2.91 -4.45 17.06
N ILE A 27 -1.80 -3.73 17.13
CA ILE A 27 -1.80 -2.32 17.51
C ILE A 27 -2.52 -1.49 16.45
N TYR A 28 -2.24 -1.78 15.17
CA TYR A 28 -2.88 -1.12 14.05
C TYR A 28 -4.41 -1.25 14.11
N ASP A 29 -4.93 -2.46 14.34
CA ASP A 29 -6.36 -2.72 14.37
C ASP A 29 -7.03 -1.98 15.55
N ILE A 30 -6.39 -1.91 16.73
CA ILE A 30 -6.86 -1.10 17.86
C ILE A 30 -6.91 0.40 17.51
N LEU A 31 -5.87 0.92 16.87
CA LEU A 31 -5.78 2.34 16.51
C LEU A 31 -6.74 2.74 15.37
N THR A 32 -7.32 1.77 14.66
CA THR A 32 -8.13 2.01 13.47
C THR A 32 -9.58 1.54 13.59
N GLU A 33 -9.97 0.96 14.74
CA GLU A 33 -11.31 0.41 14.99
C GLU A 33 -12.44 1.41 14.72
N ASP A 34 -12.29 2.65 15.19
CA ASP A 34 -13.31 3.70 15.07
C ASP A 34 -13.14 4.58 13.82
N LEU A 35 -12.22 4.26 12.91
CA LEU A 35 -11.99 5.08 11.74
C LEU A 35 -13.08 4.89 10.70
N GLU A 36 -13.74 6.00 10.35
CA GLU A 36 -14.69 6.02 9.25
C GLU A 36 -13.98 5.80 7.91
N MET A 37 -14.53 4.87 7.13
CA MET A 37 -14.09 4.63 5.76
C MET A 37 -14.54 5.79 4.86
N PRO A 38 -13.68 6.24 3.93
CA PRO A 38 -14.10 7.22 2.93
C PRO A 38 -15.20 6.66 2.04
N ASN A 39 -16.03 7.56 1.50
CA ASN A 39 -17.12 7.23 0.58
C ASN A 39 -16.66 6.69 -0.79
N ALA A 40 -15.40 6.94 -1.16
CA ALA A 40 -14.76 6.42 -2.36
C ALA A 40 -13.25 6.28 -2.16
N ILE A 41 -12.64 5.26 -2.78
CA ILE A 41 -11.19 5.06 -2.80
C ILE A 41 -10.73 4.91 -4.26
N ILE A 42 -9.74 5.69 -4.66
CA ILE A 42 -9.18 5.69 -6.01
C ILE A 42 -7.80 4.99 -5.98
N PHE A 43 -7.65 3.92 -6.75
CA PHE A 43 -6.41 3.17 -6.90
C PHE A 43 -5.67 3.62 -8.16
N LEU A 44 -4.57 4.35 -7.98
CA LEU A 44 -3.71 4.75 -9.08
C LEU A 44 -2.76 3.60 -9.44
N ASP A 45 -3.01 2.95 -10.56
CA ASP A 45 -2.17 1.88 -11.06
C ASP A 45 -1.28 2.34 -12.23
N ALA A 46 -0.07 1.80 -12.29
CA ALA A 46 0.87 2.07 -13.38
C ALA A 46 1.80 0.87 -13.59
N ASP A 47 2.36 0.75 -14.79
CA ASP A 47 3.34 -0.28 -15.12
C ASP A 47 4.69 0.01 -14.45
N LEU A 48 5.50 -1.04 -14.26
CA LEU A 48 6.80 -0.96 -13.59
C LEU A 48 7.70 0.12 -14.21
N GLU A 49 7.76 0.18 -15.55
CA GLU A 49 8.53 1.20 -16.27
C GLU A 49 8.08 2.63 -15.97
N VAL A 50 6.77 2.85 -15.87
CA VAL A 50 6.20 4.16 -15.52
C VAL A 50 6.54 4.51 -14.07
N LEU A 51 6.48 3.55 -13.15
CA LEU A 51 6.85 3.74 -11.76
C LEU A 51 8.33 4.12 -11.63
N LYS A 52 9.24 3.38 -12.27
CA LYS A 52 10.69 3.63 -12.27
C LYS A 52 11.01 5.00 -12.85
N LYS A 53 10.40 5.35 -13.99
CA LYS A 53 10.54 6.69 -14.58
C LYS A 53 10.12 7.79 -13.60
N ARG A 54 8.99 7.63 -12.90
CA ARG A 54 8.51 8.60 -11.90
C ARG A 54 9.40 8.67 -10.67
N ILE A 55 9.95 7.53 -10.20
CA ILE A 55 10.92 7.48 -9.10
C ILE A 55 12.18 8.27 -9.49
N ALA A 56 12.75 7.99 -10.66
CA ALA A 56 13.93 8.68 -11.17
C ALA A 56 13.69 10.20 -11.29
N LEU A 57 12.52 10.61 -11.78
CA LEU A 57 12.15 12.03 -11.90
C LEU A 57 12.05 12.76 -10.54
N ARG A 58 11.74 12.06 -9.44
CA ARG A 58 11.72 12.66 -8.10
C ARG A 58 13.12 12.92 -7.55
N ASN A 59 14.15 12.28 -8.12
CA ASN A 59 15.56 12.46 -7.80
C ASN A 59 15.87 12.38 -6.30
N ARG A 60 15.28 11.41 -5.60
CA ARG A 60 15.53 11.14 -4.18
C ARG A 60 16.66 10.13 -4.06
N SER A 61 17.79 10.51 -3.48
CA SER A 61 18.99 9.66 -3.37
C SER A 61 18.70 8.29 -2.78
N PHE A 62 17.89 8.22 -1.71
CA PHE A 62 17.51 6.98 -1.05
C PHE A 62 16.57 6.07 -1.86
N GLU A 63 15.89 6.57 -2.90
CA GLU A 63 15.01 5.77 -3.76
C GLU A 63 15.79 5.06 -4.91
N HIS A 64 17.09 5.35 -5.10
CA HIS A 64 17.87 4.79 -6.20
C HIS A 64 18.16 3.29 -6.07
N GLN A 65 18.08 2.75 -4.86
CA GLN A 65 18.31 1.33 -4.55
C GLN A 65 17.01 0.52 -4.47
N ILE A 66 15.89 1.09 -4.96
CA ILE A 66 14.63 0.37 -4.99
C ILE A 66 14.69 -0.69 -6.08
N GLU A 67 14.63 -1.96 -5.67
CA GLU A 67 14.61 -3.11 -6.56
C GLU A 67 13.26 -3.25 -7.29
N ASP A 68 13.31 -3.78 -8.52
CA ASP A 68 12.12 -4.02 -9.32
C ASP A 68 11.15 -5.01 -8.63
N ASP A 69 11.69 -6.06 -8.02
CA ASP A 69 10.90 -7.05 -7.27
C ASP A 69 10.14 -6.43 -6.10
N TYR A 70 10.72 -5.44 -5.43
CA TYR A 70 10.02 -4.71 -4.38
C TYR A 70 8.80 -3.97 -4.93
N LEU A 71 8.94 -3.27 -6.06
CA LEU A 71 7.83 -2.56 -6.69
C LEU A 71 6.74 -3.51 -7.20
N LEU A 72 7.13 -4.66 -7.75
CA LEU A 72 6.20 -5.70 -8.20
C LEU A 72 5.43 -6.33 -7.03
N ASN A 73 6.10 -6.64 -5.93
CA ASN A 73 5.46 -7.14 -4.71
C ASN A 73 4.48 -6.10 -4.14
N LEU A 74 4.90 -4.85 -4.05
CA LEU A 74 4.04 -3.76 -3.57
C LEU A 74 2.80 -3.61 -4.46
N LYS A 75 2.96 -3.63 -5.79
CA LYS A 75 1.84 -3.60 -6.75
C LYS A 75 0.89 -4.78 -6.54
N ARG A 76 1.41 -5.99 -6.30
CA ARG A 76 0.59 -7.18 -6.01
C ARG A 76 -0.23 -6.98 -4.73
N ASP A 77 0.38 -6.48 -3.66
CA ASP A 77 -0.27 -6.33 -2.37
C ASP A 77 -1.36 -5.25 -2.42
N TYR A 78 -1.14 -4.13 -3.12
CA TYR A 78 -2.18 -3.15 -3.40
C TYR A 78 -3.34 -3.73 -4.22
N ASN A 79 -3.05 -4.60 -5.20
CA ASN A 79 -4.10 -5.29 -5.96
C ASN A 79 -4.91 -6.25 -5.09
N ALA A 80 -4.26 -6.97 -4.17
CA ALA A 80 -4.95 -7.83 -3.21
C ALA A 80 -5.88 -7.01 -2.30
N TYR A 81 -5.40 -5.87 -1.81
CA TYR A 81 -6.20 -4.97 -0.99
C TYR A 81 -7.39 -4.36 -1.74
N TYR A 82 -7.20 -3.90 -2.98
CA TYR A 82 -8.30 -3.46 -3.85
C TYR A 82 -9.38 -4.53 -4.02
N ARG A 83 -8.97 -5.79 -4.25
CA ARG A 83 -9.91 -6.91 -4.40
C ARG A 83 -10.68 -7.20 -3.12
N SER A 84 -10.03 -7.12 -1.95
CA SER A 84 -10.68 -7.25 -0.64
C SER A 84 -11.76 -6.17 -0.47
N LEU A 85 -11.42 -4.90 -0.65
CA LEU A 85 -12.39 -3.80 -0.51
C LEU A 85 -13.57 -3.93 -1.48
N LYS A 86 -13.30 -4.37 -2.71
CA LYS A 86 -14.36 -4.62 -3.70
C LYS A 86 -15.28 -5.76 -3.28
N ALA A 87 -14.73 -6.83 -2.71
CA ALA A 87 -15.51 -7.95 -2.19
C ALA A 87 -16.39 -7.54 -0.99
N ASP A 88 -15.89 -6.61 -0.18
CA ASP A 88 -16.61 -6.03 0.97
C ASP A 88 -17.66 -4.97 0.57
N GLY A 89 -17.90 -4.79 -0.74
CA GLY A 89 -18.91 -3.86 -1.27
C GLY A 89 -18.52 -2.38 -1.16
N LYS A 90 -17.25 -2.05 -0.92
CA LYS A 90 -16.78 -0.66 -0.82
C LYS A 90 -16.73 -0.01 -2.21
N SER A 91 -16.97 1.29 -2.25
CA SER A 91 -16.83 2.11 -3.47
C SER A 91 -15.36 2.29 -3.80
N VAL A 92 -14.85 1.45 -4.71
CA VAL A 92 -13.47 1.48 -5.19
C VAL A 92 -13.42 1.73 -6.70
N ILE A 93 -12.55 2.64 -7.10
CA ILE A 93 -12.34 3.08 -8.48
C ILE A 93 -10.89 2.79 -8.85
N ARG A 94 -10.65 2.35 -10.09
CA ARG A 94 -9.32 2.11 -10.66
C ARG A 94 -9.16 2.92 -11.93
#